data_AF-A0A535KKE2-F1
#
_entry.id   AF-A0A535KKE2-F1
#
_cell.length_a   1.000
_cell.length_b   1.000
_cell.length_c   1.000
_cell.angle_alpha   90.00
_cell.angle_beta   90.00
_cell.angle_gamma   90.00
#
_symmetry.space_group_name_H-M   'P 1'
#
loop_
_entity.id
_entity.type
_entity.pdbx_description
1 polymer ?
#
loop_
_entity_poly.entity_id
_entity_poly.type
_entity_poly.pdbx_seq_one_letter_code
_entity_poly.pdbx_strand_id
1 'polypeptide(L)'
;WLIIQWQRFSERMVPLARGISVLRLQWITFAWITVMLGLNLLLAKPLLDGFWADHEPGSREQHIQQLLALIPPDASVSASSNINPHVSERQLLAVFPAINVNGIDTTETVQYIIVDLNAVFPEDRGPTTNKLNHLKRSGQYIEIGRAEGVVLLVRRTT
;
A
#
# COMPACT_ATOMS: atom_id res chain seq x y z
N TRP A 1 -6.85 5.05 -53.39
CA TRP A 1 -7.76 4.20 -52.60
C TRP A 1 -8.35 4.95 -51.40
N LEU A 2 -7.51 5.54 -50.53
CA LEU A 2 -7.93 6.33 -49.36
C LEU A 2 -8.88 7.51 -49.70
N ILE A 3 -8.56 8.27 -50.76
CA ILE A 3 -9.34 9.44 -51.22
C ILE A 3 -10.75 9.04 -51.66
N ILE A 4 -10.87 7.92 -52.37
CA ILE A 4 -12.15 7.40 -52.87
C ILE A 4 -13.03 6.90 -51.71
N GLN A 5 -12.42 6.28 -50.70
CA GLN A 5 -13.13 5.88 -49.49
C GLN A 5 -13.61 7.08 -48.67
N TRP A 6 -12.79 8.14 -48.57
CA TRP A 6 -13.17 9.37 -47.90
C TRP A 6 -14.33 10.08 -48.59
N GLN A 7 -14.30 10.18 -49.93
CA GLN A 7 -15.41 10.76 -50.71
C GLN A 7 -16.72 10.01 -50.47
N ARG A 8 -16.74 8.67 -50.60
CA ARG A 8 -17.95 7.85 -50.37
C ARG A 8 -18.47 7.98 -48.94
N PHE A 9 -17.58 8.10 -47.96
CA PHE A 9 -17.97 8.34 -46.57
C PHE A 9 -18.61 9.73 -46.41
N SER A 10 -17.99 10.76 -46.99
CA SER A 10 -18.51 12.14 -46.92
C SER A 10 -19.90 12.26 -47.54
N GLU A 11 -20.13 11.66 -48.72
CA GLU A 11 -21.41 11.67 -49.42
C GLU A 11 -22.53 11.02 -48.60
N ARG A 12 -22.20 9.97 -47.85
CA ARG A 12 -23.15 9.30 -46.92
C ARG A 12 -23.44 10.14 -45.68
N MET A 13 -22.52 10.99 -45.25
CA MET A 13 -22.68 11.85 -44.08
C MET A 13 -23.44 13.16 -44.40
N VAL A 14 -23.46 13.62 -45.65
CA VAL A 14 -24.19 14.83 -46.09
C VAL A 14 -25.68 14.85 -45.68
N PRO A 15 -26.50 13.80 -45.91
CA PRO A 15 -27.91 13.82 -45.51
C PRO A 15 -28.09 13.83 -43.98
N LEU A 16 -27.21 13.15 -43.24
CA LEU A 16 -27.18 13.15 -41.77
C LEU A 16 -26.82 14.53 -41.21
N ALA A 17 -25.79 15.17 -41.78
CA ALA A 17 -25.32 16.49 -41.37
C ALA A 17 -26.35 17.60 -41.65
N ARG A 18 -27.16 17.46 -42.71
CA ARG A 18 -28.27 18.40 -43.00
C ARG A 18 -29.45 18.23 -42.05
N GLY A 19 -29.67 17.03 -41.51
CA GLY A 19 -30.80 16.75 -40.61
C GLY A 19 -30.52 17.07 -39.13
N ILE A 20 -29.25 17.16 -38.73
CA ILE A 20 -28.85 17.33 -37.33
C ILE A 20 -28.18 18.68 -37.14
N SER A 21 -28.80 19.57 -36.35
CA SER A 21 -28.17 20.84 -35.98
C SER A 21 -26.90 20.61 -35.17
N VAL A 22 -25.82 21.33 -35.49
CA VAL A 22 -24.54 21.29 -34.75
C VAL A 22 -24.73 21.50 -33.24
N LEU A 23 -25.66 22.38 -32.85
CA LEU A 23 -25.98 22.65 -31.45
C LEU A 23 -26.49 21.40 -30.70
N ARG A 24 -27.35 20.59 -31.32
CA ARG A 24 -27.83 19.32 -30.74
C ARG A 24 -26.70 18.33 -30.58
N LEU A 25 -25.83 18.22 -31.57
CA LEU A 25 -24.66 17.33 -31.50
C LEU A 25 -23.72 17.75 -30.36
N GLN A 26 -23.48 19.05 -30.20
CA GLN A 26 -22.66 19.59 -29.12
C GLN A 26 -23.23 19.22 -27.74
N TRP A 27 -24.54 19.37 -27.53
CA TRP A 27 -25.18 18.99 -26.27
C TRP A 27 -25.14 17.49 -26.01
N ILE A 28 -25.34 16.66 -27.04
CA ILE A 28 -25.23 15.20 -26.92
C ILE A 28 -23.80 14.81 -26.52
N THR A 29 -22.79 15.38 -27.17
CA THR A 29 -21.38 15.11 -26.85
C THR A 29 -21.04 15.58 -25.44
N PHE A 30 -21.51 16.76 -25.04
CA PHE A 30 -21.27 17.28 -23.69
C PHE A 30 -21.92 16.41 -22.61
N ALA A 31 -23.17 16.00 -22.82
CA ALA A 31 -23.85 15.06 -21.94
C ALA A 31 -23.10 13.73 -21.86
N TRP A 32 -22.64 13.20 -23.00
CA TRP A 32 -21.87 11.97 -23.04
C TRP A 32 -20.54 12.06 -22.28
N ILE A 33 -19.78 13.15 -22.46
CA ILE A 33 -18.54 13.39 -21.72
C ILE A 33 -18.81 13.49 -20.21
N THR A 34 -19.86 14.21 -19.82
CA THR A 34 -20.23 14.37 -18.40
C THR A 34 -20.61 13.03 -17.77
N VAL A 35 -21.37 12.21 -18.49
CA VAL A 35 -21.75 10.85 -18.06
C VAL A 35 -20.51 9.97 -17.93
N MET A 36 -19.60 10.00 -18.92
CA MET A 36 -18.36 9.23 -18.88
C MET A 36 -17.44 9.66 -17.75
N LEU A 37 -17.35 10.96 -17.48
CA LEU A 37 -16.59 11.49 -16.36
C LEU A 37 -17.18 11.01 -15.02
N GLY A 38 -18.49 11.11 -14.84
CA GLY A 38 -19.17 10.62 -13.65
C GLY A 38 -19.00 9.11 -13.44
N LEU A 39 -19.12 8.32 -14.52
CA LEU A 39 -18.90 6.88 -14.48
C LEU A 39 -17.45 6.54 -14.12
N ASN A 40 -16.48 7.26 -14.71
CA ASN A 40 -15.07 7.09 -14.41
C ASN A 40 -14.76 7.38 -12.93
N LEU A 41 -15.32 8.47 -12.38
CA LEU A 41 -15.20 8.81 -10.97
C LEU A 41 -15.84 7.76 -10.05
N LEU A 42 -17.01 7.23 -10.43
CA LEU A 42 -17.70 6.21 -9.65
C LEU A 42 -16.93 4.89 -9.62
N LEU A 43 -16.32 4.50 -10.74
CA LEU A 43 -15.44 3.33 -10.81
C LEU A 43 -14.10 3.56 -10.09
N ALA A 44 -13.58 4.79 -10.11
CA ALA A 44 -12.35 5.16 -9.41
C ALA A 44 -12.56 5.40 -7.90
N LYS A 45 -13.81 5.53 -7.44
CA LYS A 45 -14.15 5.80 -6.04
C LYS A 45 -13.45 4.87 -5.04
N PRO A 46 -13.47 3.53 -5.16
CA PRO A 46 -12.79 2.66 -4.18
C PRO A 46 -11.27 2.85 -4.16
N LEU A 47 -10.65 3.25 -5.27
CA LEU A 47 -9.22 3.60 -5.31
C LEU A 47 -8.96 4.94 -4.63
N LEU A 48 -9.85 5.91 -4.81
CA LEU A 48 -9.78 7.25 -4.21
C LEU A 48 -10.07 7.22 -2.70
N ASP A 49 -10.96 6.33 -2.24
CA ASP A 49 -11.35 6.21 -0.84
C ASP A 49 -10.14 5.89 0.07
N GLY A 50 -9.16 5.12 -0.41
CA GLY A 50 -7.92 4.83 0.34
C GLY A 50 -6.91 5.98 0.42
N PHE A 51 -7.08 7.07 -0.35
CA PHE A 51 -6.20 8.24 -0.29
C PHE A 51 -6.66 9.30 0.71
N TRP A 52 -7.90 9.23 1.19
CA TRP A 52 -8.42 10.18 2.16
C TRP A 52 -7.92 9.89 3.58
N ALA A 53 -7.70 10.94 4.37
CA ALA A 53 -7.20 10.83 5.73
C ALA A 53 -8.15 10.05 6.67
N ASP A 54 -9.45 10.05 6.37
CA ASP A 54 -10.50 9.39 7.16
C ASP A 54 -10.83 7.97 6.67
N HIS A 55 -9.97 7.38 5.83
CA HIS A 55 -10.09 5.99 5.41
C HIS A 55 -10.14 5.06 6.63
N GLU A 56 -11.23 4.29 6.76
CA GLU A 56 -11.28 3.20 7.73
C GLU A 56 -10.20 2.17 7.37
N PRO A 57 -9.30 1.82 8.30
CA PRO A 57 -8.19 0.93 7.99
C PRO A 57 -8.72 -0.35 7.35
N GLY A 58 -8.16 -0.71 6.20
CA GLY A 58 -8.47 -1.96 5.52
C GLY A 58 -8.19 -3.17 6.43
N SER A 59 -8.65 -4.36 6.01
CA SER A 59 -8.47 -5.59 6.80
C SER A 59 -6.99 -5.84 7.14
N ARG A 60 -6.08 -5.47 6.25
CA ARG A 60 -4.64 -5.56 6.47
C ARG A 60 -4.15 -4.58 7.53
N GLU A 61 -4.55 -3.31 7.43
CA GLU A 61 -4.19 -2.26 8.39
C GLU A 61 -4.73 -2.59 9.79
N GLN A 62 -5.95 -3.14 9.89
CA GLN A 62 -6.54 -3.61 11.15
C GLN A 62 -5.72 -4.74 11.79
N HIS A 63 -5.30 -5.73 11.00
CA HIS A 63 -4.45 -6.81 11.51
C HIS A 63 -3.07 -6.29 11.95
N ILE A 64 -2.50 -5.32 11.24
CA ILE A 64 -1.24 -4.66 11.65
C ILE A 64 -1.45 -3.91 12.96
N GLN A 65 -2.54 -3.17 13.12
CA GLN A 65 -2.88 -2.48 14.36
C GLN A 65 -3.07 -3.44 15.53
N GLN A 66 -3.70 -4.61 15.31
CA GLN A 66 -3.81 -5.66 16.32
C GLN A 66 -2.45 -6.20 16.76
N LEU A 67 -1.51 -6.41 15.82
CA LEU A 67 -0.14 -6.79 16.16
C LEU A 67 0.60 -5.69 16.92
N LEU A 68 0.43 -4.42 16.52
CA LEU A 68 1.04 -3.27 17.19
C LEU A 68 0.50 -3.06 18.62
N ALA A 69 -0.78 -3.36 18.86
CA ALA A 69 -1.40 -3.27 20.18
C ALA A 69 -0.81 -4.27 21.18
N LEU A 70 -0.17 -5.35 20.72
CA LEU A 70 0.55 -6.30 21.58
C LEU A 70 1.90 -5.75 22.09
N ILE A 71 2.37 -4.64 21.54
CA ILE A 71 3.67 -4.04 21.88
C ILE A 71 3.43 -2.90 22.90
N PRO A 72 3.90 -3.04 24.16
CA PRO A 72 3.78 -1.98 25.17
C PRO A 72 4.39 -0.66 24.70
N PRO A 73 3.81 0.51 24.98
CA PRO A 73 4.21 1.80 24.39
C PRO A 73 5.65 2.23 24.73
N ASP A 74 6.19 1.76 25.84
CA ASP A 74 7.54 2.00 26.37
C ASP A 74 8.58 0.96 25.91
N ALA A 75 8.15 -0.10 25.21
CA ALA A 75 9.04 -1.15 24.75
C ALA A 75 9.90 -0.70 23.56
N SER A 76 11.16 -1.18 23.52
CA SER A 76 12.04 -0.95 22.38
C SER A 76 11.67 -1.85 21.19
N VAL A 77 11.53 -1.26 20.01
CA VAL A 77 11.03 -1.93 18.81
C VAL A 77 12.03 -1.79 17.66
N SER A 78 12.33 -2.88 16.97
CA SER A 78 12.92 -2.84 15.62
C SER A 78 11.82 -3.09 14.60
N ALA A 79 11.55 -2.13 13.73
CA ALA A 79 10.51 -2.23 12.71
C ALA A 79 11.06 -2.12 11.29
N SER A 80 10.43 -2.81 10.34
CA SER A 80 10.72 -2.61 8.91
C SER A 80 10.33 -1.19 8.48
N SER A 81 11.00 -0.63 7.47
CA SER A 81 10.78 0.74 6.98
C SER A 81 9.31 1.11 6.73
N ASN A 82 8.50 0.18 6.23
CA ASN A 82 7.06 0.37 6.01
C ASN A 82 6.22 0.45 7.31
N ILE A 83 6.71 -0.16 8.39
CA ILE A 83 6.03 -0.19 9.69
C ILE A 83 6.52 0.94 10.60
N ASN A 84 7.74 1.44 10.39
CA ASN A 84 8.35 2.51 11.19
C ASN A 84 7.45 3.73 11.40
N PRO A 85 6.71 4.27 10.40
CA PRO A 85 5.82 5.40 10.63
C PRO A 85 4.77 5.13 11.71
N HIS A 86 4.26 3.90 11.81
CA HIS A 86 3.25 3.48 12.78
C HIS A 86 3.79 3.24 14.20
N VAL A 87 5.11 3.19 14.36
CA VAL A 87 5.80 3.03 15.65
C VAL A 87 6.72 4.20 15.97
N SER A 88 6.68 5.26 15.15
CA SER A 88 7.56 6.43 15.22
C SER A 88 7.36 7.31 16.45
N GLU A 89 6.19 7.23 17.08
CA GLU A 89 5.90 7.92 18.35
C GLU A 89 6.65 7.30 19.55
N ARG A 90 7.30 6.15 19.37
CA ARG A 90 8.03 5.45 20.43
C ARG A 90 9.43 6.01 20.59
N GLN A 91 9.84 6.21 21.85
CA GLN A 91 11.14 6.78 22.20
C GLN A 91 12.33 5.86 21.84
N LEU A 92 12.10 4.54 21.71
CA LEU A 92 13.14 3.53 21.49
C LEU A 92 12.87 2.72 20.21
N LEU A 93 13.12 3.34 19.06
CA LEU A 93 12.88 2.75 17.73
C LEU A 93 14.20 2.49 16.99
N ALA A 94 14.35 1.27 16.45
CA ALA A 94 15.40 0.89 15.53
C ALA A 94 14.81 0.50 14.16
N VAL A 95 15.56 0.72 13.09
CA VAL A 95 15.16 0.30 11.73
C VAL A 95 15.72 -1.09 11.46
N PHE A 96 14.85 -2.08 11.23
CA PHE A 96 15.27 -3.42 10.84
C PHE A 96 16.11 -3.37 9.54
N PRO A 97 17.27 -4.07 9.44
CA PRO A 97 17.74 -5.19 10.26
C PRO A 97 18.53 -4.84 11.52
N ALA A 98 18.64 -3.56 11.88
CA ALA A 98 19.27 -3.18 13.13
C ALA A 98 18.39 -3.62 14.32
N ILE A 99 19.01 -4.33 15.27
CA ILE A 99 18.37 -4.80 16.51
C ILE A 99 18.86 -4.02 17.74
N ASN A 100 19.52 -2.88 17.52
CA ASN A 100 20.04 -1.97 18.54
C ASN A 100 19.53 -0.56 18.23
N VAL A 101 19.11 0.17 19.27
CA VAL A 101 18.53 1.51 19.19
C VAL A 101 19.63 2.59 19.07
N ASN A 102 20.84 2.35 19.55
CA ASN A 102 21.87 3.39 19.72
C ASN A 102 22.99 3.38 18.68
N GLY A 103 22.95 2.51 17.65
CA GLY A 103 23.89 2.52 16.51
C GLY A 103 25.38 2.32 16.84
N ILE A 104 25.74 2.25 18.12
CA ILE A 104 27.08 2.06 18.64
C ILE A 104 27.07 0.72 19.36
N ASP A 105 28.03 -0.10 19.00
CA ASP A 105 28.25 -1.45 19.49
C ASP A 105 28.12 -1.54 21.02
N THR A 106 27.10 -2.26 21.51
CA THR A 106 27.13 -3.19 22.66
C THR A 106 25.71 -3.53 23.16
N THR A 107 25.33 -4.80 22.97
CA THR A 107 24.40 -5.59 23.81
C THR A 107 22.94 -5.17 24.02
N GLU A 108 22.53 -3.93 23.77
CA GLU A 108 21.13 -3.50 23.91
C GLU A 108 20.30 -3.96 22.72
N THR A 109 19.75 -5.16 22.88
CA THR A 109 18.83 -5.77 21.92
C THR A 109 17.41 -5.28 22.17
N VAL A 110 16.70 -4.94 21.09
CA VAL A 110 15.29 -4.53 21.14
C VAL A 110 14.41 -5.59 21.79
N GLN A 111 13.35 -5.16 22.46
CA GLN A 111 12.38 -6.07 23.09
C GLN A 111 11.45 -6.71 22.08
N TYR A 112 11.07 -5.96 21.04
CA TYR A 112 10.17 -6.45 19.98
C TYR A 112 10.76 -6.22 18.60
N ILE A 113 10.48 -7.14 17.68
CA ILE A 113 10.84 -7.03 16.27
C ILE A 113 9.56 -7.21 15.45
N ILE A 114 9.20 -6.23 14.62
CA ILE A 114 8.06 -6.33 13.71
C ILE A 114 8.49 -6.09 12.27
N VAL A 115 8.25 -7.08 11.40
CA VAL A 115 8.71 -7.03 10.00
C VAL A 115 7.57 -7.40 9.07
N ASP A 116 7.29 -6.53 8.10
CA ASP A 116 6.37 -6.77 7.00
C ASP A 116 7.09 -7.39 5.80
N LEU A 117 7.02 -8.71 5.64
CA LEU A 117 7.70 -9.45 4.56
C LEU A 117 7.12 -9.15 3.17
N ASN A 118 5.90 -8.59 3.10
CA ASN A 118 5.27 -8.24 1.83
C ASN A 118 5.75 -6.89 1.30
N ALA A 119 6.11 -5.97 2.18
CA ALA A 119 6.68 -4.66 1.82
C ALA A 119 8.20 -4.68 1.58
N VAL A 120 8.89 -5.78 1.88
CA VAL A 120 10.31 -5.96 1.57
C VAL A 120 10.49 -6.18 0.07
N PHE A 121 11.45 -5.46 -0.53
CA PHE A 121 11.84 -5.62 -1.94
C PHE A 121 12.14 -7.09 -2.25
N PRO A 122 11.70 -7.64 -3.40
CA PRO A 122 11.86 -9.06 -3.73
C PRO A 122 13.28 -9.60 -3.54
N GLU A 123 14.29 -8.80 -3.90
CA GLU A 123 15.72 -9.08 -3.74
C GLU A 123 16.16 -9.26 -2.27
N ASP A 124 15.54 -8.53 -1.34
CA ASP A 124 15.88 -8.49 0.08
C ASP A 124 15.02 -9.46 0.92
N ARG A 125 13.98 -10.06 0.34
CA ARG A 125 13.09 -10.99 1.06
C ARG A 125 13.82 -12.22 1.59
N GLY A 126 14.71 -12.81 0.78
CA GLY A 126 15.53 -13.95 1.17
C GLY A 126 16.44 -13.63 2.37
N PRO A 127 17.32 -12.62 2.25
CA PRO A 127 18.17 -12.15 3.36
C PRO A 127 17.38 -11.82 4.64
N THR A 128 16.26 -11.10 4.49
CA THR A 128 15.38 -10.71 5.62
C THR A 128 14.80 -11.93 6.32
N THR A 129 14.26 -12.87 5.56
CA THR A 129 13.68 -14.11 6.10
C THR A 129 14.75 -14.96 6.79
N ASN A 130 15.95 -15.03 6.22
CA ASN A 130 17.08 -15.74 6.82
C ASN A 130 17.50 -15.12 8.16
N LYS A 131 17.56 -13.78 8.26
CA LYS A 131 17.85 -13.08 9.51
C LYS A 131 16.78 -13.36 10.57
N LEU A 132 15.50 -13.30 10.21
CA LEU A 132 14.39 -13.60 11.11
C LEU A 132 14.43 -15.06 11.61
N ASN A 133 14.68 -16.00 10.69
CA ASN A 133 14.84 -17.41 11.03
C ASN A 133 16.06 -17.65 11.94
N HIS A 134 17.15 -16.93 11.72
CA HIS A 134 18.33 -17.01 12.58
C HIS A 134 18.03 -16.52 14.00
N LEU A 135 17.32 -15.40 14.15
CA LEU A 135 16.89 -14.86 15.46
C LEU A 135 15.94 -15.79 16.22
N LYS A 136 15.08 -16.50 15.50
CA LYS A 136 14.21 -17.54 16.09
C LYS A 136 15.01 -18.78 16.50
N ARG A 137 15.90 -19.26 15.62
CA ARG A 137 16.74 -20.45 15.87
C ARG A 137 17.75 -20.23 16.99
N SER A 138 18.26 -19.01 17.16
CA SER A 138 19.15 -18.68 18.27
C SER A 138 18.44 -18.71 19.63
N GLY A 139 17.11 -18.81 19.65
CA GLY A 139 16.29 -18.82 20.87
C GLY A 139 16.21 -17.46 21.57
N GLN A 140 16.83 -16.42 21.02
CA GLN A 140 16.81 -15.06 21.56
C GLN A 140 15.44 -14.40 21.39
N TYR A 141 14.70 -14.78 20.36
CA TYR A 141 13.38 -14.23 20.05
C TYR A 141 12.35 -15.33 19.77
N ILE A 142 11.11 -15.08 20.16
CA ILE A 142 9.96 -15.97 19.98
C ILE A 142 8.93 -15.23 19.11
N GLU A 143 8.33 -15.95 18.16
CA GLU A 143 7.22 -15.41 17.37
C GLU A 143 5.94 -15.43 18.21
N ILE A 144 5.35 -14.26 18.42
CA ILE A 144 4.11 -14.09 19.20
C ILE A 144 2.90 -13.77 18.33
N GLY A 145 3.12 -13.40 17.06
CA GLY A 145 2.04 -13.13 16.13
C GLY A 145 2.51 -13.08 14.68
N ARG A 146 1.63 -13.48 13.77
CA ARG A 146 1.80 -13.34 12.32
C ARG A 146 0.45 -13.10 11.68
N ALA A 147 0.36 -12.06 10.85
CA ALA A 147 -0.82 -11.76 10.06
C ALA A 147 -0.42 -11.09 8.74
N GLU A 148 -0.99 -11.52 7.62
CA GLU A 148 -0.85 -10.87 6.30
C GLU A 148 0.60 -10.57 5.87
N GLY A 149 1.53 -11.48 6.19
CA GLY A 149 2.97 -11.35 5.89
C GLY A 149 3.77 -10.51 6.89
N VAL A 150 3.12 -9.93 7.90
CA VAL A 150 3.77 -9.26 9.02
C VAL A 150 4.06 -10.27 10.12
N VAL A 151 5.30 -10.25 10.63
CA VAL A 151 5.75 -11.13 11.72
C VAL A 151 6.16 -10.28 12.91
N LEU A 152 5.63 -10.62 14.09
CA LEU A 152 5.96 -10.02 15.37
C LEU A 152 6.73 -11.03 16.23
N LEU A 153 7.93 -10.64 16.64
CA LEU A 153 8.76 -11.37 17.58
C LEU A 153 8.91 -10.57 18.87
N VAL A 154 8.98 -11.30 19.99
CA VAL A 154 9.38 -10.76 21.30
C VAL A 154 10.69 -11.40 21.72
N ARG A 155 11.54 -10.62 22.38
CA ARG A 155 12.76 -11.11 23.00
C ARG A 155 12.38 -12.06 24.13
N ARG A 156 13.04 -13.22 24.19
CA ARG A 156 12.90 -14.15 25.31
C ARG A 156 13.57 -13.53 26.53
N THR A 157 12.78 -13.11 27.51
CA THR A 157 13.27 -12.84 28.87
C THR A 157 13.61 -14.17 29.54
N THR A 158 14.85 -14.30 29.99
CA THR A 158 15.33 -15.42 30.84
C THR A 158 14.60 -15.47 32.16
#